data_AF-W7FMY8-F1
#
_entry.id   AF-W7FMY8-F1
#
_cell.length_a   1.000
_cell.length_b   1.000
_cell.length_c   1.000
_cell.angle_alpha   90.00
_cell.angle_beta   90.00
_cell.angle_gamma   90.00
#
_symmetry.space_group_name_H-M   'P 1'
#
loop_
_entity.id
_entity.type
_entity.pdbx_description
1 polymer ?
#
loop_
_entity_poly.entity_id
_entity_poly.type
_entity_poly.pdbx_seq_one_letter_code
_entity_poly.pdbx_strand_id
1 'polypeptide(L)'
;MFRIVLYILAICLYSININYAKKITGKTYLTNQLAKGILNKTKKPYSNIFTRLKNYTLKSIYKTKLLSYVNDLNNINLGNDKNEFYLITLPLCEKFNPFVGTFCHNNIQYSDKASLPIFIYDILLNKHIEVPWNFVIEKVNVKTSENYKNVCMPNITHFNNYKNINNLNRVFINVLDFKAKKNFIFLPTWVMKSLNLNCFDVIRLRFVKLETASSVVLQPHEKKFFDLENPKKILEEKLRYYSCITRNSTISIKHDDVVYYFDVIRIDSEKKKDTEVASIQDADVIFDFVKEKYNS
;
A
#
# COMPACT_ATOMS: atom_id res chain seq x y z
N MET A 1 -27.88 -8.93 -49.09
CA MET A 1 -26.54 -9.27 -48.55
C MET A 1 -26.47 -9.29 -47.03
N PHE A 2 -27.02 -8.33 -46.28
CA PHE A 2 -26.92 -8.30 -44.80
C PHE A 2 -27.54 -9.50 -44.07
N ARG A 3 -28.69 -10.01 -44.53
CA ARG A 3 -29.35 -11.18 -43.92
C ARG A 3 -28.54 -12.48 -44.06
N ILE A 4 -27.77 -12.63 -45.14
CA ILE A 4 -26.97 -13.83 -45.40
C ILE A 4 -25.76 -13.85 -44.45
N VAL A 5 -25.12 -12.69 -44.24
CA VAL A 5 -23.99 -12.55 -43.31
C VAL A 5 -24.42 -12.85 -41.87
N LEU A 6 -25.61 -12.41 -41.47
CA LEU A 6 -26.15 -12.69 -40.13
C LEU A 6 -26.43 -14.20 -39.94
N TYR A 7 -26.92 -14.87 -40.98
CA TYR A 7 -27.20 -16.31 -40.94
C TYR A 7 -25.92 -17.15 -40.85
N ILE A 8 -24.87 -16.74 -41.56
CA ILE A 8 -23.55 -17.39 -41.50
C ILE A 8 -22.92 -17.22 -40.11
N LEU A 9 -23.01 -16.03 -39.51
CA LEU A 9 -22.54 -15.79 -38.14
C LEU A 9 -23.28 -16.63 -37.10
N ALA A 10 -24.60 -16.81 -37.26
CA ALA A 10 -25.40 -17.65 -36.37
C ALA A 10 -25.01 -19.14 -36.47
N ILE A 11 -24.74 -19.64 -37.69
CA ILE A 11 -24.29 -21.03 -37.92
C ILE A 11 -22.87 -21.25 -37.34
N CYS A 12 -21.97 -20.27 -37.47
CA CYS A 12 -20.64 -20.34 -36.85
C CYS A 12 -20.71 -20.36 -35.32
N LEU A 13 -21.59 -19.56 -34.70
CA LEU A 13 -21.81 -19.58 -33.24
C LEU A 13 -22.40 -20.92 -32.77
N TYR A 14 -23.29 -21.52 -33.55
CA TYR A 14 -23.91 -22.80 -33.20
C TYR A 14 -22.93 -23.97 -33.28
N SER A 15 -22.07 -24.00 -34.31
CA SER A 15 -21.06 -25.04 -34.49
C SER A 15 -19.94 -24.99 -33.44
N ILE A 16 -19.56 -23.79 -32.96
CA ILE A 16 -18.62 -23.63 -31.84
C ILE A 16 -19.21 -24.21 -30.53
N ASN A 17 -20.51 -23.99 -30.28
CA ASN A 17 -21.19 -24.49 -29.08
C ASN A 17 -21.27 -26.02 -29.03
N ILE A 18 -21.51 -26.67 -30.17
CA ILE A 18 -21.56 -28.14 -30.28
C ILE A 18 -20.18 -28.75 -30.03
N ASN A 19 -19.11 -28.13 -30.55
CA ASN A 19 -17.74 -28.62 -30.33
C ASN A 19 -17.27 -28.44 -28.88
N TYR A 20 -17.75 -27.43 -28.17
CA TYR A 20 -17.49 -27.26 -26.73
C TYR A 20 -18.21 -28.33 -25.89
N ALA A 21 -19.45 -28.67 -26.23
CA ALA A 21 -20.23 -29.69 -25.53
C ALA A 21 -19.62 -31.09 -25.68
N LYS A 22 -19.10 -31.45 -26.87
CA LYS A 22 -18.46 -32.76 -27.11
C LYS A 22 -17.11 -32.93 -26.40
N LYS A 23 -16.41 -31.84 -26.06
CA LYS A 23 -15.12 -31.90 -25.35
C LYS A 23 -15.26 -32.12 -23.83
N ILE A 24 -16.48 -31.99 -23.29
CA ILE A 24 -16.78 -32.13 -21.85
C ILE A 24 -17.29 -33.53 -21.50
N THR A 25 -17.78 -34.32 -22.46
CA THR A 25 -18.37 -35.65 -22.22
C THR A 25 -17.37 -36.81 -22.12
N GLY A 26 -16.06 -36.54 -22.05
CA GLY A 26 -15.01 -37.57 -22.04
C GLY A 26 -14.28 -37.78 -20.71
N LYS A 27 -14.67 -37.12 -19.61
CA LYS A 27 -13.93 -37.21 -18.33
C LYS A 27 -14.84 -37.10 -17.10
N THR A 28 -15.75 -38.05 -16.94
CA THR A 28 -16.59 -38.17 -15.74
C THR A 28 -16.69 -39.62 -15.27
N TYR A 29 -15.66 -40.10 -14.58
CA TYR A 29 -15.76 -41.19 -13.61
C TYR A 29 -14.65 -41.00 -12.57
N LEU A 30 -14.77 -40.01 -11.66
CA LEU A 30 -14.17 -40.11 -10.32
C LEU A 30 -14.56 -39.05 -9.25
N THR A 31 -15.63 -38.25 -9.39
CA THR A 31 -15.89 -37.17 -8.39
C THR A 31 -17.31 -37.10 -7.83
N ASN A 32 -18.11 -38.16 -7.96
CA ASN A 32 -19.50 -38.17 -7.48
C ASN A 32 -19.70 -38.40 -5.97
N GLN A 33 -18.67 -38.29 -5.12
CA GLN A 33 -18.82 -38.43 -3.66
C GLN A 33 -18.60 -37.16 -2.83
N LEU A 34 -18.21 -36.02 -3.41
CA LEU A 34 -18.03 -34.76 -2.68
C LEU A 34 -19.14 -33.71 -2.91
N ALA A 35 -20.14 -34.02 -3.73
CA ALA A 35 -21.12 -33.04 -4.21
C ALA A 35 -22.45 -32.98 -3.43
N LYS A 36 -22.60 -33.66 -2.29
CA LYS A 36 -23.85 -33.67 -1.49
C LYS A 36 -23.88 -32.77 -0.25
N GLY A 37 -22.86 -31.93 -0.04
CA GLY A 37 -22.70 -31.20 1.24
C GLY A 37 -22.99 -29.68 1.27
N ILE A 38 -23.22 -28.97 0.16
CA ILE A 38 -23.38 -27.50 0.21
C ILE A 38 -24.43 -27.03 -0.79
N LEU A 39 -25.70 -27.21 -0.45
CA LEU A 39 -26.81 -26.49 -1.07
C LEU A 39 -27.20 -25.28 -0.20
N ASN A 40 -26.23 -24.39 0.07
CA ASN A 40 -26.55 -23.04 0.53
C ASN A 40 -26.43 -22.09 -0.67
N LYS A 41 -27.58 -21.69 -1.21
CA LYS A 41 -27.73 -20.64 -2.23
C LYS A 41 -27.17 -19.32 -1.69
N THR A 42 -25.88 -19.07 -1.89
CA THR A 42 -25.34 -17.70 -1.90
C THR A 42 -25.31 -17.23 -3.36
N LYS A 43 -26.11 -16.21 -3.70
CA LYS A 43 -26.09 -15.58 -5.02
C LYS A 43 -24.67 -15.03 -5.26
N LYS A 44 -23.89 -15.67 -6.13
CA LYS A 44 -22.57 -15.15 -6.55
C LYS A 44 -22.77 -13.79 -7.24
N PRO A 45 -22.07 -12.71 -6.82
CA PRO A 45 -22.31 -11.35 -7.34
C PRO A 45 -21.75 -11.08 -8.75
N TYR A 46 -21.34 -12.11 -9.48
CA TYR A 46 -20.71 -12.00 -10.80
C TYR A 46 -21.25 -13.09 -11.74
N SER A 47 -22.37 -12.84 -12.42
CA SER A 47 -23.00 -13.84 -13.29
C SER A 47 -23.25 -13.40 -14.75
N ASN A 48 -23.02 -12.13 -15.13
CA ASN A 48 -23.31 -11.67 -16.50
C ASN A 48 -22.15 -10.88 -17.13
N ILE A 49 -21.83 -11.15 -18.40
CA ILE A 49 -20.68 -10.51 -19.08
C ILE A 49 -20.87 -9.00 -19.24
N PHE A 50 -22.11 -8.56 -19.41
CA PHE A 50 -22.48 -7.15 -19.50
C PHE A 50 -22.24 -6.39 -18.19
N THR A 51 -22.54 -7.00 -17.03
CA THR A 51 -22.27 -6.35 -15.74
C THR A 51 -20.78 -6.25 -15.48
N ARG A 52 -20.02 -7.28 -15.89
CA ARG A 52 -18.55 -7.24 -15.86
C ARG A 52 -18.01 -6.11 -16.73
N LEU A 53 -18.47 -6.01 -17.98
CA LEU A 53 -18.05 -4.95 -18.91
C LEU A 53 -18.38 -3.56 -18.37
N LYS A 54 -19.61 -3.35 -17.88
CA LYS A 54 -20.04 -2.10 -17.24
C LYS A 54 -19.18 -1.73 -16.04
N ASN A 55 -18.82 -2.70 -15.20
CA ASN A 55 -17.96 -2.45 -14.05
C ASN A 55 -16.54 -2.08 -14.47
N TYR A 56 -16.00 -2.72 -15.51
CA TYR A 56 -14.69 -2.36 -16.06
C TYR A 56 -14.69 -0.96 -16.65
N THR A 57 -15.72 -0.58 -17.42
CA THR A 57 -15.81 0.75 -18.02
C THR A 57 -15.99 1.83 -16.95
N LEU A 58 -16.81 1.60 -15.93
CA LEU A 58 -16.94 2.54 -14.81
C LEU A 58 -15.61 2.72 -14.06
N LYS A 59 -14.90 1.62 -13.79
CA LYS A 59 -13.57 1.67 -13.14
C LYS A 59 -12.55 2.42 -13.98
N SER A 60 -12.52 2.19 -15.30
CA SER A 60 -11.57 2.87 -16.18
C SER A 60 -11.88 4.36 -16.28
N ILE A 61 -13.15 4.75 -16.44
CA ILE A 61 -13.57 6.15 -16.46
C ILE A 61 -13.19 6.84 -15.14
N TYR A 62 -13.48 6.22 -13.99
CA TYR A 62 -13.11 6.78 -12.69
C TYR A 62 -11.60 6.98 -12.57
N LYS A 63 -10.81 5.96 -12.91
CA LYS A 63 -9.35 6.04 -12.89
C LYS A 63 -8.82 7.17 -13.78
N THR A 64 -9.37 7.32 -14.99
CA THR A 64 -8.97 8.39 -15.92
C THR A 64 -9.31 9.77 -15.36
N LYS A 65 -10.50 9.96 -14.79
CA LYS A 65 -10.89 11.22 -14.14
C LYS A 65 -9.98 11.57 -12.98
N LEU A 66 -9.69 10.60 -12.12
CA LEU A 66 -8.80 10.79 -10.97
C LEU A 66 -7.38 11.15 -11.43
N LEU A 67 -6.87 10.47 -12.47
CA LEU A 67 -5.55 10.74 -13.03
C LEU A 67 -5.46 12.13 -13.65
N SER A 68 -6.50 12.57 -14.39
CA SER A 68 -6.58 13.93 -14.94
C SER A 68 -6.56 14.95 -13.80
N TYR A 69 -7.43 14.77 -12.81
CA TYR A 69 -7.50 15.66 -11.65
C TYR A 69 -6.16 15.83 -10.93
N VAL A 70 -5.47 14.72 -10.64
CA VAL A 70 -4.15 14.76 -9.98
C VAL A 70 -3.09 15.43 -10.88
N ASN A 71 -3.11 15.14 -12.18
CA ASN A 71 -2.19 15.76 -13.13
C ASN A 71 -2.40 17.28 -13.21
N ASP A 72 -3.64 17.74 -13.23
CA ASP A 72 -3.99 19.16 -13.28
C ASP A 72 -3.54 19.87 -12.00
N LEU A 73 -3.77 19.29 -10.82
CA LEU A 73 -3.27 19.80 -9.55
C LEU A 73 -1.74 19.93 -9.54
N ASN A 74 -1.03 18.90 -10.00
CA ASN A 74 0.43 18.92 -10.03
C ASN A 74 0.98 19.96 -11.01
N ASN A 75 0.35 20.13 -12.18
CA ASN A 75 0.74 21.17 -13.14
C ASN A 75 0.52 22.58 -12.56
N ILE A 76 -0.61 22.81 -11.89
CA ILE A 76 -0.89 24.08 -11.21
C ILE A 76 0.14 24.34 -10.11
N ASN A 77 0.51 23.33 -9.33
CA ASN A 77 1.50 23.47 -8.27
C ASN A 77 2.89 23.75 -8.81
N LEU A 78 3.30 23.06 -9.88
CA LEU A 78 4.57 23.31 -10.57
C LEU A 78 4.62 24.73 -11.14
N GLY A 79 3.53 25.21 -11.76
CA GLY A 79 3.46 26.58 -12.29
C GLY A 79 3.51 27.66 -11.21
N ASN A 80 3.11 27.35 -9.98
CA ASN A 80 3.16 28.25 -8.83
C ASN A 80 4.39 28.03 -7.93
N ASP A 81 5.37 27.23 -8.38
CA ASP A 81 6.56 26.82 -7.62
C ASP A 81 6.27 26.29 -6.20
N LYS A 82 5.14 25.58 -6.05
CA LYS A 82 4.79 24.93 -4.79
C LYS A 82 5.58 23.64 -4.61
N ASN A 83 6.15 23.46 -3.41
CA ASN A 83 6.87 22.24 -3.00
C ASN A 83 5.95 21.12 -2.50
N GLU A 84 4.80 20.92 -3.15
CA GLU A 84 3.85 19.87 -2.79
C GLU A 84 3.26 19.19 -4.03
N PHE A 85 3.10 17.87 -3.95
CA PHE A 85 2.60 17.04 -5.05
C PHE A 85 1.45 16.16 -4.59
N TYR A 86 0.50 15.92 -5.48
CA TYR A 86 -0.60 15.02 -5.26
C TYR A 86 -0.32 13.69 -5.97
N LEU A 87 -0.49 12.57 -5.28
CA LEU A 87 -0.22 11.24 -5.81
C LEU A 87 -1.35 10.28 -5.46
N ILE A 88 -1.60 9.34 -6.36
CA ILE A 88 -2.59 8.28 -6.21
C ILE A 88 -1.94 7.08 -5.53
N THR A 89 -2.54 6.60 -4.45
CA THR A 89 -1.95 5.59 -3.59
C THR A 89 -2.27 4.17 -4.04
N LEU A 90 -1.26 3.30 -3.96
CA LEU A 90 -1.37 1.85 -4.13
C LEU A 90 -0.49 1.14 -3.08
N PRO A 91 -0.79 -0.11 -2.72
CA PRO A 91 0.06 -0.88 -1.81
C PRO A 91 1.33 -1.36 -2.52
N LEU A 92 2.45 -1.36 -1.81
CA LEU A 92 3.64 -2.10 -2.21
C LEU A 92 3.31 -3.58 -2.37
N CYS A 93 3.95 -4.21 -3.35
CA CYS A 93 3.81 -5.62 -3.65
C CYS A 93 5.15 -6.20 -4.06
N GLU A 94 5.20 -7.52 -4.28
CA GLU A 94 6.44 -8.25 -4.60
C GLU A 94 7.20 -7.69 -5.81
N LYS A 95 6.52 -7.01 -6.73
CA LYS A 95 7.17 -6.35 -7.88
C LYS A 95 8.14 -5.24 -7.49
N PHE A 96 7.99 -4.68 -6.29
CA PHE A 96 8.88 -3.67 -5.72
C PHE A 96 9.89 -4.27 -4.76
N ASN A 97 9.84 -5.58 -4.50
CA ASN A 97 10.81 -6.23 -3.65
C ASN A 97 12.19 -6.17 -4.34
N PRO A 98 13.21 -5.61 -3.67
CA PRO A 98 14.58 -5.62 -4.19
C PRO A 98 15.07 -7.05 -4.45
N PHE A 99 16.13 -7.22 -5.24
CA PHE A 99 16.74 -8.54 -5.43
C PHE A 99 17.40 -9.03 -4.13
N VAL A 100 17.56 -10.35 -3.99
CA VAL A 100 18.27 -10.97 -2.87
C VAL A 100 19.65 -10.32 -2.71
N GLY A 101 20.03 -10.00 -1.47
CA GLY A 101 21.29 -9.31 -1.15
C GLY A 101 21.22 -7.78 -1.28
N THR A 102 20.13 -7.23 -1.81
CA THR A 102 19.90 -5.77 -1.82
C THR A 102 19.25 -5.32 -0.52
N PHE A 103 19.57 -4.11 -0.06
CA PHE A 103 18.94 -3.49 1.09
C PHE A 103 17.40 -3.47 0.95
N CYS A 104 16.67 -3.66 2.06
CA CYS A 104 15.21 -3.83 2.12
C CYS A 104 14.61 -5.05 1.40
N HIS A 105 15.40 -5.98 0.85
CA HIS A 105 14.87 -7.26 0.34
C HIS A 105 14.03 -7.98 1.42
N ASN A 106 12.82 -8.40 1.08
CA ASN A 106 11.79 -8.99 1.95
C ASN A 106 11.32 -8.12 3.13
N ASN A 107 11.75 -6.86 3.20
CA ASN A 107 11.45 -5.93 4.30
C ASN A 107 10.65 -4.69 3.84
N ILE A 108 10.20 -4.65 2.59
CA ILE A 108 9.44 -3.51 2.03
C ILE A 108 8.12 -3.21 2.76
N GLN A 109 7.54 -4.20 3.45
CA GLN A 109 6.33 -4.02 4.28
C GLN A 109 6.64 -3.67 5.73
N TYR A 110 7.90 -3.84 6.15
CA TYR A 110 8.41 -3.63 7.51
C TYR A 110 9.43 -2.48 7.51
N SER A 111 9.10 -1.42 6.77
CA SER A 111 9.89 -0.21 6.60
C SER A 111 8.97 0.99 6.34
N ASP A 112 9.51 2.20 6.36
CA ASP A 112 8.83 3.45 5.98
C ASP A 112 9.06 3.84 4.51
N LYS A 113 9.59 2.92 3.70
CA LYS A 113 10.05 3.24 2.34
C LYS A 113 8.95 3.09 1.32
N ALA A 114 8.79 4.11 0.47
CA ALA A 114 7.78 4.14 -0.58
C ALA A 114 8.41 4.20 -1.97
N SER A 115 7.77 3.59 -2.97
CA SER A 115 8.17 3.79 -4.37
C SER A 115 7.49 5.05 -4.91
N LEU A 116 8.30 5.99 -5.39
CA LEU A 116 7.87 7.27 -5.93
C LEU A 116 8.00 7.32 -7.46
N PRO A 117 7.33 8.25 -8.14
CA PRO A 117 7.46 8.40 -9.58
C PRO A 117 8.74 9.19 -9.94
N ILE A 118 9.34 8.85 -11.08
CA ILE A 118 10.65 9.42 -11.50
C ILE A 118 10.69 10.94 -11.58
N PHE A 119 9.59 11.62 -11.90
CA PHE A 119 9.58 13.08 -11.97
C PHE A 119 9.89 13.75 -10.62
N ILE A 120 9.64 13.06 -9.50
CA ILE A 120 10.00 13.57 -8.16
C ILE A 120 11.52 13.59 -8.01
N TYR A 121 12.21 12.57 -8.53
CA TYR A 121 13.68 12.53 -8.55
C TYR A 121 14.26 13.70 -9.34
N ASP A 122 13.72 13.98 -10.52
CA ASP A 122 14.16 15.10 -11.35
C ASP A 122 14.01 16.44 -10.61
N ILE A 123 12.91 16.62 -9.87
CA ILE A 123 12.68 17.82 -9.06
C ILE A 123 13.66 17.92 -7.89
N LEU A 124 13.93 16.81 -7.19
CA LEU A 124 14.89 16.79 -6.09
C LEU A 124 16.29 17.20 -6.56
N LEU A 125 16.74 16.69 -7.71
CA LEU A 125 18.02 17.04 -8.31
C LEU A 125 18.06 18.51 -8.75
N ASN A 126 17.04 18.96 -9.46
CA ASN A 126 16.98 20.34 -9.96
C ASN A 126 16.92 21.37 -8.83
N LYS A 127 16.30 21.03 -7.70
CA LYS A 127 16.24 21.88 -6.50
C LYS A 127 17.44 21.69 -5.57
N HIS A 128 18.42 20.87 -5.94
CA HIS A 128 19.59 20.54 -5.12
C HIS A 128 19.22 20.09 -3.69
N ILE A 129 18.16 19.29 -3.56
CA ILE A 129 17.72 18.77 -2.28
C ILE A 129 18.64 17.59 -1.89
N GLU A 130 19.38 17.77 -0.81
CA GLU A 130 20.28 16.74 -0.28
C GLU A 130 19.53 15.57 0.36
N VAL A 131 20.18 14.40 0.33
CA VAL A 131 19.74 13.21 1.07
C VAL A 131 19.93 13.41 2.59
N PRO A 132 19.14 12.72 3.45
CA PRO A 132 18.06 11.79 3.14
C PRO A 132 16.77 12.47 2.66
N TRP A 133 16.13 11.89 1.63
CA TRP A 133 14.89 12.42 1.06
C TRP A 133 13.67 11.95 1.84
N ASN A 134 13.38 12.67 2.92
CA ASN A 134 12.20 12.46 3.73
C ASN A 134 11.02 13.24 3.20
N PHE A 135 9.83 12.63 3.28
CA PHE A 135 8.58 13.24 2.87
C PHE A 135 7.52 13.07 3.95
N VAL A 136 6.65 14.06 4.07
CA VAL A 136 5.38 13.93 4.81
C VAL A 136 4.26 13.65 3.82
N ILE A 137 3.40 12.69 4.17
CA ILE A 137 2.20 12.35 3.42
C ILE A 137 0.94 12.56 4.24
N GLU A 138 -0.08 13.15 3.61
CA GLU A 138 -1.38 13.47 4.22
C GLU A 138 -2.50 13.02 3.28
N LYS A 139 -3.56 12.39 3.82
CA LYS A 139 -4.73 12.01 3.02
C LYS A 139 -5.47 13.24 2.52
N VAL A 140 -5.86 13.23 1.25
CA VAL A 140 -6.65 14.30 0.62
C VAL A 140 -8.07 13.80 0.37
N ASN A 141 -9.05 14.54 0.88
CA ASN A 141 -10.47 14.24 0.67
C ASN A 141 -10.92 14.71 -0.70
N VAL A 142 -10.88 13.82 -1.69
CA VAL A 142 -11.37 14.09 -3.05
C VAL A 142 -12.88 13.86 -3.09
N LYS A 143 -13.65 14.89 -3.47
CA LYS A 143 -15.11 14.78 -3.66
C LYS A 143 -15.41 13.80 -4.79
N THR A 144 -15.85 12.60 -4.45
CA THR A 144 -16.25 11.59 -5.44
C THR A 144 -17.72 11.80 -5.79
N SER A 145 -18.06 11.90 -7.08
CA SER A 145 -19.47 11.98 -7.50
C SER A 145 -20.24 10.72 -7.09
N GLU A 146 -21.53 10.84 -6.77
CA GLU A 146 -22.43 9.73 -6.39
C GLU A 146 -22.24 8.47 -7.26
N ASN A 147 -22.09 8.68 -8.57
CA ASN A 147 -21.97 7.64 -9.60
C ASN A 147 -20.77 6.68 -9.38
N TYR A 148 -19.78 7.08 -8.59
CA TYR A 148 -18.58 6.28 -8.32
C TYR A 148 -18.48 5.80 -6.87
N LYS A 149 -19.42 6.15 -5.97
CA LYS A 149 -19.41 5.70 -4.56
C LYS A 149 -19.37 4.18 -4.43
N ASN A 150 -19.99 3.47 -5.38
CA ASN A 150 -20.06 2.00 -5.39
C ASN A 150 -18.93 1.33 -6.17
N VAL A 151 -17.97 2.10 -6.72
CA VAL A 151 -16.83 1.52 -7.44
C VAL A 151 -15.85 0.94 -6.41
N CYS A 152 -16.01 -0.34 -6.10
CA CYS A 152 -15.07 -1.06 -5.25
C CYS A 152 -13.75 -1.26 -5.98
N MET A 153 -12.71 -0.55 -5.54
CA MET A 153 -11.32 -0.86 -5.88
C MET A 153 -10.85 -2.09 -5.11
N PRO A 154 -9.84 -2.83 -5.61
CA PRO A 154 -9.32 -3.98 -4.89
C PRO A 154 -8.89 -3.58 -3.47
N ASN A 155 -9.37 -4.32 -2.47
CA ASN A 155 -9.10 -4.05 -1.07
C ASN A 155 -7.63 -4.36 -0.72
N ILE A 156 -7.09 -3.57 0.21
CA ILE A 156 -5.75 -3.73 0.80
C ILE A 156 -5.65 -4.99 1.68
N THR A 157 -6.80 -5.62 1.99
CA THR A 157 -6.97 -6.70 2.97
C THR A 157 -6.16 -7.98 2.69
N HIS A 158 -5.45 -8.08 1.58
CA HIS A 158 -4.57 -9.23 1.32
C HIS A 158 -3.22 -9.17 2.03
N PHE A 159 -2.72 -7.99 2.40
CA PHE A 159 -1.29 -7.87 2.76
C PHE A 159 -0.99 -7.75 4.25
N ASN A 160 -1.95 -7.32 5.08
CA ASN A 160 -1.76 -7.22 6.52
C ASN A 160 -3.15 -7.28 7.18
N ASN A 161 -3.38 -8.23 8.09
CA ASN A 161 -4.67 -8.40 8.79
C ASN A 161 -4.68 -7.82 10.21
N TYR A 162 -3.57 -7.24 10.66
CA TYR A 162 -3.47 -6.64 11.98
C TYR A 162 -4.40 -5.44 12.10
N LYS A 163 -5.23 -5.43 13.15
CA LYS A 163 -6.31 -4.44 13.34
C LYS A 163 -5.90 -3.27 14.23
N ASN A 164 -4.95 -3.47 15.13
CA ASN A 164 -4.57 -2.49 16.15
C ASN A 164 -3.50 -1.53 15.63
N ILE A 165 -3.76 -0.90 14.49
CA ILE A 165 -2.88 0.13 13.92
C ILE A 165 -3.48 1.48 14.27
N ASN A 166 -2.67 2.35 14.89
CA ASN A 166 -3.10 3.69 15.26
C ASN A 166 -3.37 4.55 14.04
N ASN A 167 -4.47 5.30 14.10
CA ASN A 167 -4.85 6.25 13.07
C ASN A 167 -4.05 7.56 13.23
N LEU A 168 -3.56 8.06 12.11
CA LEU A 168 -2.76 9.28 12.02
C LEU A 168 -3.32 10.20 10.95
N ASN A 169 -3.12 11.50 11.13
CA ASN A 169 -3.46 12.50 10.12
C ASN A 169 -2.38 12.61 9.04
N ARG A 170 -1.13 12.33 9.41
CA ARG A 170 0.04 12.36 8.53
C ARG A 170 1.07 11.33 8.97
N VAL A 171 1.83 10.83 8.00
CA VAL A 171 2.93 9.89 8.22
C VAL A 171 4.15 10.41 7.46
N PHE A 172 5.33 10.12 7.99
CA PHE A 172 6.59 10.43 7.34
C PHE A 172 7.15 9.16 6.70
N ILE A 173 7.69 9.32 5.51
CA ILE A 173 8.20 8.22 4.68
C ILE A 173 9.53 8.63 4.06
N ASN A 174 10.28 7.63 3.60
CA ASN A 174 11.48 7.83 2.80
C ASN A 174 11.36 7.07 1.47
N VAL A 175 12.29 7.30 0.56
CA VAL A 175 12.30 6.74 -0.78
C VAL A 175 12.83 5.31 -0.74
N LEU A 176 12.06 4.37 -1.31
CA LEU A 176 12.54 3.02 -1.66
C LEU A 176 13.25 3.05 -3.01
N ASP A 177 12.54 3.52 -4.04
CA ASP A 177 13.02 3.68 -5.40
C ASP A 177 12.11 4.66 -6.17
N PHE A 178 12.47 4.93 -7.43
CA PHE A 178 11.71 5.79 -8.33
C PHE A 178 11.00 5.02 -9.45
N LYS A 179 10.58 3.78 -9.20
CA LYS A 179 9.96 2.89 -10.21
C LYS A 179 8.46 3.09 -10.36
N ALA A 180 7.81 3.89 -9.52
CA ALA A 180 6.37 4.08 -9.59
C ALA A 180 5.97 4.76 -10.91
N LYS A 181 4.80 4.38 -11.43
CA LYS A 181 4.24 5.06 -12.60
C LYS A 181 3.92 6.52 -12.26
N LYS A 182 4.00 7.41 -13.26
CA LYS A 182 3.64 8.83 -13.12
C LYS A 182 2.30 9.00 -12.37
N ASN A 183 2.29 9.92 -11.39
CA ASN A 183 1.18 10.23 -10.50
C ASN A 183 0.76 9.12 -9.51
N PHE A 184 1.50 8.01 -9.41
CA PHE A 184 1.26 6.98 -8.41
C PHE A 184 2.37 6.94 -7.36
N ILE A 185 2.00 6.58 -6.14
CA ILE A 185 2.92 6.24 -5.04
C ILE A 185 2.56 4.85 -4.51
N PHE A 186 3.57 4.03 -4.23
CA PHE A 186 3.36 2.71 -3.63
C PHE A 186 3.85 2.72 -2.19
N LEU A 187 2.95 2.42 -1.26
CA LEU A 187 3.16 2.56 0.18
C LEU A 187 3.17 1.20 0.89
N PRO A 188 3.96 1.05 1.97
CA PRO A 188 3.80 -0.07 2.89
C PRO A 188 2.38 -0.12 3.45
N THR A 189 1.90 -1.32 3.73
CA THR A 189 0.50 -1.52 4.13
C THR A 189 0.16 -0.93 5.49
N TRP A 190 1.13 -0.88 6.41
CA TRP A 190 0.95 -0.20 7.69
C TRP A 190 0.74 1.31 7.48
N VAL A 191 1.51 1.96 6.60
CA VAL A 191 1.36 3.39 6.27
C VAL A 191 -0.03 3.68 5.72
N MET A 192 -0.50 2.84 4.78
CA MET A 192 -1.85 2.99 4.22
C MET A 192 -2.92 2.87 5.30
N LYS A 193 -2.79 1.90 6.20
CA LYS A 193 -3.75 1.72 7.30
C LYS A 193 -3.71 2.87 8.30
N SER A 194 -2.53 3.33 8.70
CA SER A 194 -2.41 4.46 9.64
C SER A 194 -3.10 5.71 9.12
N LEU A 195 -3.06 5.95 7.80
CA LEU A 195 -3.74 7.09 7.16
C LEU A 195 -5.17 6.80 6.70
N ASN A 196 -5.71 5.62 7.01
CA ASN A 196 -7.03 5.15 6.54
C ASN A 196 -7.18 5.28 5.00
N LEU A 197 -6.13 4.94 4.26
CA LEU A 197 -6.08 5.01 2.80
C LEU A 197 -6.63 3.73 2.19
N ASN A 198 -7.44 3.89 1.13
CA ASN A 198 -7.79 2.82 0.20
C ASN A 198 -6.95 2.92 -1.07
N CYS A 199 -6.90 1.83 -1.85
CA CYS A 199 -6.34 1.88 -3.20
C CYS A 199 -7.04 2.98 -4.01
N PHE A 200 -6.26 3.79 -4.72
CA PHE A 200 -6.72 4.94 -5.48
C PHE A 200 -7.23 6.13 -4.65
N ASP A 201 -6.98 6.17 -3.34
CA ASP A 201 -7.08 7.44 -2.59
C ASP A 201 -5.92 8.37 -2.99
N VAL A 202 -6.14 9.68 -2.86
CA VAL A 202 -5.13 10.70 -3.16
C VAL A 202 -4.47 11.15 -1.87
N ILE A 203 -3.15 11.29 -1.91
CA ILE A 203 -2.36 11.91 -0.85
C ILE A 203 -1.69 13.17 -1.37
N ARG A 204 -1.38 14.06 -0.43
CA ARG A 204 -0.46 15.18 -0.60
C ARG A 204 0.91 14.74 -0.08
N LEU A 205 1.95 14.96 -0.88
CA LEU A 205 3.36 14.68 -0.61
C LEU A 205 4.11 16.00 -0.51
N ARG A 206 4.88 16.19 0.56
CA ARG A 206 5.77 17.36 0.73
C ARG A 206 7.14 16.93 1.23
N PHE A 207 8.19 17.54 0.68
CA PHE A 207 9.54 17.34 1.19
C PHE A 207 9.68 17.94 2.60
N VAL A 208 10.40 17.26 3.48
CA VAL A 208 10.69 17.72 4.83
C VAL A 208 12.13 17.40 5.22
N LYS A 209 12.80 18.35 5.85
CA LYS A 209 14.07 18.08 6.54
C LYS A 209 13.76 17.70 7.98
N LEU A 210 14.25 16.54 8.39
CA LEU A 210 14.02 16.00 9.73
C LEU A 210 15.29 16.14 10.58
N GLU A 211 15.10 16.37 11.88
CA GLU A 211 16.19 16.27 12.85
C GLU A 211 16.49 14.81 13.19
N THR A 212 17.73 14.53 13.57
CA THR A 212 18.14 13.20 14.02
C THR A 212 17.60 12.91 15.43
N ALA A 213 17.10 11.70 15.63
CA ALA A 213 16.66 11.23 16.93
C ALA A 213 17.86 10.95 17.83
N SER A 214 17.76 11.29 19.11
CA SER A 214 18.72 10.89 20.14
C SER A 214 18.22 9.65 20.89
N SER A 215 16.91 9.56 21.16
CA SER A 215 16.29 8.39 21.76
C SER A 215 14.85 8.18 21.30
N VAL A 216 14.42 6.93 21.27
CA VAL A 216 13.07 6.51 20.92
C VAL A 216 12.58 5.48 21.92
N VAL A 217 11.40 5.73 22.50
CA VAL A 217 10.73 4.80 23.40
C VAL A 217 9.58 4.13 22.66
N LEU A 218 9.62 2.79 22.62
CA LEU A 218 8.64 1.96 21.94
C LEU A 218 7.83 1.13 22.94
N GLN A 219 6.56 0.92 22.64
CA GLN A 219 5.69 0.01 23.35
C GLN A 219 5.38 -1.20 22.46
N PRO A 220 5.93 -2.39 22.76
CA PRO A 220 5.52 -3.62 22.09
C PRO A 220 4.02 -3.88 22.29
N HIS A 221 3.36 -4.45 21.29
CA HIS A 221 1.94 -4.77 21.42
C HIS A 221 1.69 -6.04 22.23
N GLU A 222 2.55 -7.03 22.07
CA GLU A 222 2.39 -8.37 22.65
C GLU A 222 3.62 -8.73 23.47
N LYS A 223 3.42 -9.53 24.54
CA LYS A 223 4.50 -9.96 25.43
C LYS A 223 5.56 -10.81 24.74
N LYS A 224 5.17 -11.55 23.68
CA LYS A 224 6.04 -12.44 22.90
C LYS A 224 7.33 -11.78 22.41
N PHE A 225 7.34 -10.46 22.23
CA PHE A 225 8.57 -9.74 21.90
C PHE A 225 9.66 -9.89 22.99
N PHE A 226 9.27 -9.89 24.27
CA PHE A 226 10.20 -10.05 25.39
C PHE A 226 10.70 -11.49 25.57
N ASP A 227 10.05 -12.47 24.94
CA ASP A 227 10.46 -13.88 24.98
C ASP A 227 11.59 -14.18 23.97
N LEU A 228 11.99 -13.20 23.15
CA LEU A 228 13.15 -13.31 22.27
C LEU A 228 14.45 -13.34 23.08
N GLU A 229 15.48 -14.03 22.58
CA GLU A 229 16.77 -14.12 23.28
C GLU A 229 17.46 -12.74 23.41
N ASN A 230 17.39 -11.90 22.37
CA ASN A 230 18.04 -10.59 22.32
C ASN A 230 17.12 -9.52 21.67
N PRO A 231 16.00 -9.16 22.30
CA PRO A 231 14.95 -8.34 21.67
C PRO A 231 15.43 -6.97 21.23
N LYS A 232 16.29 -6.32 22.04
CA LYS A 232 16.85 -4.99 21.73
C LYS A 232 17.72 -5.02 20.47
N LYS A 233 18.63 -6.00 20.38
CA LYS A 233 19.51 -6.16 19.21
C LYS A 233 18.72 -6.47 17.94
N ILE A 234 17.71 -7.34 18.04
CA ILE A 234 16.83 -7.68 16.92
C ILE A 234 16.07 -6.43 16.45
N LEU A 235 15.52 -5.65 17.39
CA LEU A 235 14.86 -4.40 17.06
C LEU A 235 15.81 -3.44 16.33
N GLU A 236 16.99 -3.17 16.90
CA GLU A 236 17.98 -2.27 16.30
C GLU A 236 18.38 -2.70 14.89
N GLU A 237 18.56 -4.01 14.67
CA GLU A 237 18.83 -4.56 13.34
C GLU A 237 17.69 -4.31 12.36
N LYS A 238 16.44 -4.54 12.77
CA LYS A 238 15.26 -4.37 11.90
C LYS A 238 14.88 -2.90 11.69
N LEU A 239 15.13 -2.03 12.66
CA LEU A 239 14.85 -0.61 12.54
C LEU A 239 15.77 0.11 11.56
N ARG A 240 16.90 -0.49 11.15
CA ARG A 240 17.72 0.04 10.03
C ARG A 240 16.93 0.21 8.74
N TYR A 241 15.85 -0.54 8.53
CA TYR A 241 15.00 -0.39 7.35
C TYR A 241 14.09 0.85 7.41
N TYR A 242 13.89 1.42 8.60
CA TYR A 242 13.16 2.66 8.80
C TYR A 242 14.12 3.85 8.73
N SER A 243 13.77 4.86 7.96
CA SER A 243 14.54 6.11 7.89
C SER A 243 14.05 7.15 8.90
N CYS A 244 12.76 7.15 9.21
CA CYS A 244 12.16 8.06 10.18
C CYS A 244 11.11 7.34 11.03
N ILE A 245 10.83 7.93 12.19
CA ILE A 245 9.81 7.44 13.12
C ILE A 245 8.86 8.58 13.45
N THR A 246 7.56 8.28 13.50
CA THR A 246 6.50 9.23 13.86
C THR A 246 5.88 8.85 15.21
N ARG A 247 5.71 9.82 16.11
CA ARG A 247 5.05 9.68 17.40
C ARG A 247 3.63 9.16 17.22
N ASN A 248 3.19 8.30 18.14
CA ASN A 248 1.88 7.63 18.14
C ASN A 248 1.63 6.71 16.94
N SER A 249 2.61 6.52 16.05
CA SER A 249 2.48 5.56 14.96
C SER A 249 2.65 4.13 15.45
N THR A 250 1.97 3.20 14.79
CA THR A 250 2.20 1.76 14.95
C THR A 250 3.12 1.30 13.84
N ILE A 251 4.33 0.87 14.19
CA ILE A 251 5.31 0.28 13.28
C ILE A 251 5.35 -1.24 13.45
N SER A 252 5.99 -1.93 12.51
CA SER A 252 6.13 -3.39 12.60
C SER A 252 7.47 -3.89 12.07
N ILE A 253 8.00 -4.93 12.70
CA ILE A 253 9.19 -5.64 12.24
C ILE A 253 8.85 -7.11 12.02
N LYS A 254 9.62 -7.78 11.15
CA LYS A 254 9.53 -9.22 10.95
C LYS A 254 10.83 -9.90 11.37
N HIS A 255 10.72 -10.92 12.20
CA HIS A 255 11.83 -11.77 12.63
C HIS A 255 11.33 -13.21 12.76
N ASP A 256 12.05 -14.15 12.14
CA ASP A 256 11.74 -15.59 12.12
C ASP A 256 10.27 -15.89 11.78
N ASP A 257 9.80 -15.26 10.69
CA ASP A 257 8.43 -15.36 10.21
C ASP A 257 7.32 -14.87 11.15
N VAL A 258 7.68 -14.28 12.29
CA VAL A 258 6.76 -13.61 13.21
C VAL A 258 6.84 -12.10 13.00
N VAL A 259 5.67 -11.45 12.96
CA VAL A 259 5.55 -9.99 12.89
C VAL A 259 5.29 -9.45 14.28
N TYR A 260 6.12 -8.50 14.71
CA TYR A 260 5.97 -7.79 15.98
C TYR A 260 5.54 -6.35 15.70
N TYR A 261 4.57 -5.85 16.46
CA TYR A 261 4.03 -4.50 16.33
C TYR A 261 4.41 -3.65 17.53
N PHE A 262 4.68 -2.37 17.29
CA PHE A 262 5.09 -1.42 18.32
C PHE A 262 4.41 -0.09 18.11
N ASP A 263 3.95 0.51 19.20
CA ASP A 263 3.56 1.90 19.22
C ASP A 263 4.74 2.79 19.62
N VAL A 264 4.90 3.90 18.91
CA VAL A 264 5.92 4.89 19.21
C VAL A 264 5.43 5.82 20.31
N ILE A 265 5.96 5.67 21.51
CA ILE A 265 5.50 6.40 22.69
C ILE A 265 6.20 7.73 22.86
N ARG A 266 7.50 7.81 22.54
CA ARG A 266 8.29 9.04 22.65
C ARG A 266 9.46 9.04 21.70
N ILE A 267 9.78 10.23 21.22
CA ILE A 267 10.93 10.52 20.37
C ILE A 267 11.58 11.77 20.96
N ASP A 268 12.88 11.71 21.24
CA ASP A 268 13.67 12.89 21.56
C ASP A 268 14.66 13.13 20.43
N SER A 269 14.85 14.40 20.06
CA SER A 269 15.95 14.86 19.22
C SER A 269 16.99 15.57 20.09
N GLU A 270 18.12 15.97 19.49
CA GLU A 270 19.10 16.81 20.18
C GLU A 270 18.52 18.16 20.64
N LYS A 271 17.60 18.74 19.86
CA LYS A 271 17.08 20.09 20.10
C LYS A 271 15.78 20.10 20.88
N LYS A 272 15.00 19.02 20.82
CA LYS A 272 13.66 18.99 21.39
C LYS A 272 13.33 17.61 21.96
N LYS A 273 12.78 17.61 23.17
CA LYS A 273 12.17 16.42 23.76
C LYS A 273 10.73 16.25 23.27
N ASP A 274 10.29 15.01 23.18
CA ASP A 274 8.94 14.65 22.77
C ASP A 274 8.53 15.24 21.41
N THR A 275 9.38 15.03 20.39
CA THR A 275 9.09 15.47 19.02
C THR A 275 8.02 14.59 18.38
N GLU A 276 7.34 15.16 17.38
CA GLU A 276 6.37 14.41 16.58
C GLU A 276 7.06 13.41 15.64
N VAL A 277 8.22 13.77 15.10
CA VAL A 277 8.95 12.98 14.11
C VAL A 277 10.43 13.26 14.24
N ALA A 278 11.25 12.24 13.98
CA ALA A 278 12.69 12.39 13.79
C ALA A 278 13.21 11.35 12.78
N SER A 279 14.36 11.66 12.19
CA SER A 279 15.16 10.73 11.39
C SER A 279 15.91 9.78 12.32
N ILE A 280 15.87 8.49 12.00
CA ILE A 280 16.67 7.44 12.67
C ILE A 280 17.66 6.78 11.71
N GLN A 281 17.72 7.24 10.46
CA GLN A 281 18.63 6.74 9.45
C GLN A 281 20.07 7.12 9.79
N ASP A 282 20.99 6.14 9.69
CA ASP A 282 22.44 6.31 9.82
C ASP A 282 22.85 7.09 11.09
N ALA A 283 22.10 6.87 12.18
CA ALA A 283 22.25 7.58 13.44
C ALA A 283 22.32 6.62 14.64
N ASP A 284 23.09 7.01 15.65
CA ASP A 284 23.23 6.29 16.92
C ASP A 284 22.05 6.63 17.84
N VAL A 285 20.90 6.03 17.56
CA VAL A 285 19.65 6.24 18.32
C VAL A 285 19.54 5.24 19.45
N ILE A 286 19.27 5.72 20.67
CA ILE A 286 19.01 4.84 21.81
C ILE A 286 17.55 4.37 21.76
N PHE A 287 17.34 3.06 21.65
CA PHE A 287 16.01 2.46 21.71
C PHE A 287 15.73 1.87 23.09
N ASP A 288 14.60 2.29 23.67
CA ASP A 288 14.07 1.80 24.95
C ASP A 288 12.65 1.27 24.82
N PHE A 289 12.25 0.43 25.78
CA PHE A 289 10.97 -0.25 25.79
C PHE A 289 10.18 0.02 27.05
N VAL A 290 8.87 0.14 26.90
CA VAL A 290 7.92 0.04 28.02
C VAL A 290 7.20 -1.31 27.98
N LYS A 291 6.45 -1.62 29.04
CA LYS A 291 5.60 -2.82 29.12
C LYS A 291 4.66 -2.93 27.91
N GLU A 292 4.40 -4.17 27.48
CA GLU A 292 3.48 -4.48 26.39
C GLU A 292 2.11 -3.81 26.55
N LYS A 293 1.52 -3.42 25.42
CA LYS A 293 0.22 -2.73 25.38
C LYS A 293 -0.94 -3.67 25.70
N TYR A 294 -0.91 -4.88 25.15
CA TYR A 294 -1.96 -5.87 25.31
C TYR A 294 -1.43 -7.05 26.12
N ASN A 295 -2.16 -7.40 27.19
CA ASN A 295 -1.91 -8.61 27.98
C ASN A 295 -2.49 -9.82 27.22
N SER A 296 -1.87 -10.18 26.10
CA SER A 296 -2.20 -11.38 25.32
C SER A 296 -1.09 -12.41 25.42
#